data_AF-A0A812U275-F1
#
_entry.id   AF-A0A812U275-F1
#
_cell.length_a   1.000
_cell.length_b   1.000
_cell.length_c   1.000
_cell.angle_alpha   90.00
_cell.angle_beta   90.00
_cell.angle_gamma   90.00
#
_symmetry.space_group_name_H-M   'P 1'
#
loop_
_entity.id
_entity.type
_entity.pdbx_description
1 polymer ?
#
loop_
_entity_poly.entity_id
_entity_poly.type
_entity_poly.pdbx_seq_one_letter_code
_entity_poly.pdbx_strand_id
1 'polypeptide(L)'
;MWSRLAVCACLVGSVAAMCPDDPEVDLCEVDEQETSHSTRNGAWMALLLPLASTRPSLATGLALALAAGSVGVDAVTCGELKTFYKNEQCCGQPTQEVSAPVPGTAACPYSFAKPACSTAEPQTPRDLTAGAVGSMTPKAATLTDDQANFLPLVNVHFHLGAEHKTEAYSDDTDSIAYDAASSGRRLAGNVRPGFMCSKSSLNANQLAPYNFTYCKGDVQVGKSYEIHYVHSSAGMDNNATDDMNADLLADGLGGAANGRGLLNPMIVVQGQIFQIVNGAATVDDMLHGWTVVGHDNSVMYPGSTTGQSHDNEVCSPYSITWHVDKDCHQVSPESFDNLCKQMSEAYGMYADLYPHGSRKLVSSQYVVKSEFVKPLA
;
A
#
# COMPACT_ATOMS: atom_id res chain seq x y z
N MET A 1 -7.28 -18.34 -78.24
CA MET A 1 -8.38 -17.35 -78.32
C MET A 1 -8.21 -16.41 -77.14
N TRP A 2 -7.48 -15.31 -77.32
CA TRP A 2 -7.99 -13.96 -77.62
C TRP A 2 -8.38 -13.16 -76.37
N SER A 3 -7.38 -12.45 -75.84
CA SER A 3 -7.35 -11.00 -75.57
C SER A 3 -8.62 -10.14 -75.74
N ARG A 4 -8.74 -9.19 -74.79
CA ARG A 4 -9.01 -7.72 -74.93
C ARG A 4 -10.41 -7.15 -74.59
N LEU A 5 -10.32 -6.05 -73.82
CA LEU A 5 -11.18 -4.84 -73.73
C LEU A 5 -12.53 -5.00 -72.96
N ALA A 6 -13.01 -4.03 -72.17
CA ALA A 6 -12.70 -2.60 -72.08
C ALA A 6 -13.05 -2.02 -70.68
N VAL A 7 -12.30 -0.97 -70.33
CA VAL A 7 -12.60 0.04 -69.31
C VAL A 7 -13.56 1.09 -69.89
N CYS A 8 -14.56 1.54 -69.11
CA CYS A 8 -15.20 2.88 -69.08
C CYS A 8 -16.61 2.74 -68.47
N ALA A 9 -17.23 3.69 -67.78
CA ALA A 9 -16.87 4.88 -67.03
C ALA A 9 -18.20 5.34 -66.39
N CYS A 10 -18.12 5.83 -65.15
CA CYS A 10 -19.03 6.73 -64.44
C CYS A 10 -20.55 6.69 -64.68
N LEU A 11 -21.31 6.47 -63.60
CA LEU A 11 -22.41 7.36 -63.25
C LEU A 11 -22.55 7.45 -61.73
N VAL A 12 -22.66 8.69 -61.28
CA VAL A 12 -22.62 9.21 -59.92
C VAL A 12 -23.90 8.85 -59.19
N GLY A 13 -23.77 8.37 -57.96
CA GLY A 13 -24.86 8.16 -57.03
C GLY A 13 -24.33 8.31 -55.60
N SER A 14 -24.08 9.55 -55.20
CA SER A 14 -23.69 9.90 -53.84
C SER A 14 -24.84 9.56 -52.88
N VAL A 15 -24.73 8.47 -52.15
CA VAL A 15 -25.50 8.29 -50.90
C VAL A 15 -24.47 8.37 -49.79
N ALA A 16 -24.39 9.54 -49.17
CA ALA A 16 -23.68 9.71 -47.92
C ALA A 16 -24.38 8.81 -46.89
N ALA A 17 -23.74 7.71 -46.52
CA ALA A 17 -24.08 7.02 -45.28
C ALA A 17 -23.56 7.91 -44.15
N MET A 18 -24.50 8.59 -43.47
CA MET A 18 -24.23 9.31 -42.22
C MET A 18 -23.50 8.38 -41.25
N CYS A 19 -22.40 8.88 -40.69
CA CYS A 19 -21.83 8.29 -39.48
C CYS A 19 -22.87 8.43 -38.36
N PRO A 20 -22.95 7.47 -37.41
CA PRO A 20 -23.81 7.59 -36.25
C PRO A 20 -23.48 8.88 -35.49
N ASP A 21 -24.53 9.55 -35.01
CA ASP A 21 -24.45 10.81 -34.26
C ASP A 21 -23.44 10.72 -33.12
N ASP A 22 -22.67 11.80 -32.96
CA ASP A 22 -21.74 12.00 -31.86
C ASP A 22 -22.53 11.93 -30.53
N PRO A 23 -22.20 11.02 -29.59
CA PRO A 23 -22.94 10.86 -28.34
C PRO A 23 -22.94 12.12 -27.46
N GLU A 24 -22.07 13.11 -27.74
CA GLU A 24 -22.04 14.42 -27.08
C GLU A 24 -23.29 15.27 -27.38
N VAL A 25 -23.96 15.03 -28.52
CA VAL A 25 -25.08 15.89 -28.97
C VAL A 25 -26.26 15.79 -28.00
N ASP A 26 -26.65 14.59 -27.57
CA ASP A 26 -27.81 14.39 -26.68
C ASP A 26 -27.58 14.99 -25.27
N LEU A 27 -26.36 14.99 -24.74
CA LEU A 27 -26.09 15.50 -23.40
C LEU A 27 -26.09 17.04 -23.29
N CYS A 28 -25.96 17.73 -24.43
CA CYS A 28 -25.80 19.19 -24.47
C CYS A 28 -26.98 19.96 -25.05
N GLU A 29 -28.02 19.28 -25.55
CA GLU A 29 -29.20 19.96 -26.09
C GLU A 29 -29.93 20.77 -25.00
N VAL A 30 -30.34 21.99 -25.33
CA VAL A 30 -31.19 22.83 -24.47
C VAL A 30 -32.59 22.24 -24.46
N ASP A 31 -33.19 22.00 -23.29
CA ASP A 31 -34.50 21.36 -23.20
C ASP A 31 -35.55 22.20 -23.95
N GLU A 32 -36.08 21.67 -25.06
CA GLU A 32 -37.27 22.25 -25.68
C GLU A 32 -38.44 22.06 -24.71
N GLN A 33 -39.11 23.18 -24.45
CA GLN A 33 -40.21 23.33 -23.52
C GLN A 33 -41.31 22.29 -23.79
N GLU A 34 -41.39 21.22 -23.00
CA GLU A 34 -42.44 20.20 -23.14
C GLU A 34 -43.82 20.85 -22.93
N THR A 35 -44.58 20.90 -24.01
CA THR A 35 -45.98 21.29 -24.00
C THR A 35 -46.80 20.12 -23.46
N SER A 36 -47.55 20.41 -22.39
CA SER A 36 -48.54 19.54 -21.76
C SER A 36 -49.40 18.77 -22.77
N HIS A 37 -49.43 17.44 -22.67
CA HIS A 37 -50.57 16.64 -23.08
C HIS A 37 -51.10 15.75 -21.94
N SER A 38 -52.39 15.94 -21.72
CA SER A 38 -53.23 15.38 -20.69
C SER A 38 -53.57 13.90 -20.89
N THR A 39 -53.86 13.25 -19.75
CA THR A 39 -54.77 12.12 -19.50
C THR A 39 -54.38 10.69 -19.92
N ARG A 40 -54.23 9.83 -18.91
CA ARG A 40 -55.19 8.71 -18.71
C ARG A 40 -55.21 8.16 -17.28
N ASN A 41 -56.44 8.03 -16.77
CA ASN A 41 -56.84 7.41 -15.50
C ASN A 41 -56.45 5.93 -15.41
N GLY A 42 -56.13 5.48 -14.19
CA GLY A 42 -56.07 4.08 -13.79
C GLY A 42 -56.10 3.93 -12.27
N ALA A 43 -57.28 3.68 -11.72
CA ALA A 43 -57.55 3.51 -10.29
C ALA A 43 -57.07 2.14 -9.77
N TRP A 44 -56.53 2.16 -8.54
CA TRP A 44 -56.69 1.22 -7.41
C TRP A 44 -56.84 -0.29 -7.69
N MET A 45 -55.94 -1.08 -7.09
CA MET A 45 -56.34 -2.18 -6.19
C MET A 45 -55.14 -2.69 -5.37
N ALA A 46 -55.21 -2.49 -4.05
CA ALA A 46 -54.43 -3.21 -3.07
C ALA A 46 -55.03 -4.60 -2.88
N LEU A 47 -54.21 -5.65 -3.00
CA LEU A 47 -54.58 -7.01 -2.59
C LEU A 47 -53.67 -7.44 -1.43
N LEU A 48 -54.24 -7.37 -0.22
CA LEU A 48 -53.83 -8.14 0.94
C LEU A 48 -54.30 -9.58 0.77
N LEU A 49 -53.50 -10.58 1.19
CA LEU A 49 -53.92 -11.93 1.63
C LEU A 49 -52.68 -12.67 2.21
N PRO A 50 -52.84 -13.73 3.02
CA PRO A 50 -52.37 -13.73 4.41
C PRO A 50 -51.32 -14.80 4.73
N LEU A 51 -50.74 -14.66 5.93
CA LEU A 51 -49.93 -15.66 6.62
C LEU A 51 -50.61 -17.04 6.67
N ALA A 52 -49.90 -18.08 6.26
CA ALA A 52 -50.18 -19.46 6.63
C ALA A 52 -48.91 -20.11 7.18
N SER A 53 -49.00 -20.52 8.44
CA SER A 53 -48.01 -21.24 9.21
C SER A 53 -47.96 -22.72 8.85
N THR A 54 -46.78 -23.26 8.54
CA THR A 54 -46.43 -24.66 8.81
C THR A 54 -44.91 -24.79 9.01
N ARG A 55 -44.51 -25.35 10.16
CA ARG A 55 -43.21 -26.02 10.36
C ARG A 55 -43.40 -27.51 10.01
N PRO A 56 -42.38 -28.23 9.51
CA PRO A 56 -41.46 -28.90 10.44
C PRO A 56 -39.99 -29.06 10.00
N SER A 57 -39.15 -29.16 11.04
CA SER A 57 -37.94 -29.99 11.25
C SER A 57 -36.74 -30.01 10.28
N LEU A 58 -35.63 -29.55 10.86
CA LEU A 58 -34.27 -30.13 10.95
C LEU A 58 -33.39 -30.33 9.71
N ALA A 59 -32.15 -29.85 9.90
CA ALA A 59 -30.89 -30.12 9.21
C ALA A 59 -30.61 -29.32 7.93
N THR A 60 -29.93 -28.17 8.07
CA THR A 60 -28.76 -27.81 7.24
C THR A 60 -28.14 -26.47 7.68
N GLY A 61 -26.80 -26.46 7.76
CA GLY A 61 -25.92 -25.32 7.46
C GLY A 61 -26.10 -24.02 8.24
N LEU A 62 -25.24 -23.80 9.25
CA LEU A 62 -24.94 -22.47 9.75
C LEU A 62 -24.10 -21.73 8.68
N ALA A 63 -24.76 -21.20 7.65
CA ALA A 63 -24.15 -20.23 6.75
C ALA A 63 -24.13 -18.88 7.47
N LEU A 64 -22.96 -18.50 7.98
CA LEU A 64 -22.70 -17.15 8.46
C LEU A 64 -22.74 -16.24 7.23
N ALA A 65 -23.85 -15.54 7.04
CA ALA A 65 -23.97 -14.52 6.01
C ALA A 65 -23.00 -13.37 6.37
N LEU A 66 -21.83 -13.38 5.74
CA LEU A 66 -21.02 -12.18 5.53
C LEU A 66 -21.89 -11.24 4.69
N ALA A 67 -22.62 -10.36 5.35
CA ALA A 67 -23.17 -9.18 4.72
C ALA A 67 -21.99 -8.29 4.33
N ALA A 68 -21.40 -8.55 3.16
CA ALA A 68 -20.67 -7.52 2.44
C ALA A 68 -21.69 -6.40 2.23
N GLY A 69 -21.53 -5.29 2.96
CA GLY A 69 -22.31 -4.09 2.73
C GLY A 69 -22.01 -3.61 1.32
N SER A 70 -22.83 -4.00 0.35
CA SER A 70 -22.86 -3.35 -0.95
C SER A 70 -23.26 -1.92 -0.67
N VAL A 71 -22.34 -0.97 -0.87
CA VAL A 71 -22.69 0.45 -0.92
C VAL A 71 -23.68 0.56 -2.08
N GLY A 72 -24.96 0.72 -1.76
CA GLY A 72 -26.00 0.89 -2.77
C GLY A 72 -25.70 2.17 -3.53
N VAL A 73 -25.30 2.04 -4.79
CA VAL A 73 -25.35 3.14 -5.74
C VAL A 73 -26.81 3.28 -6.13
N ASP A 74 -27.45 4.39 -5.74
CA ASP A 74 -28.78 4.72 -6.22
C ASP A 74 -28.74 4.78 -7.76
N ALA A 75 -29.73 4.18 -8.42
CA ALA A 75 -29.79 4.18 -9.87
C ALA A 75 -29.90 5.62 -10.40
N VAL A 76 -28.99 6.00 -11.29
CA VAL A 76 -28.95 7.33 -11.92
C VAL A 76 -29.80 7.31 -13.17
N THR A 77 -30.65 8.31 -13.32
CA THR A 77 -31.39 8.53 -14.56
C THR A 77 -30.52 9.19 -15.62
N CYS A 78 -30.79 8.92 -16.90
CA CYS A 78 -30.09 9.61 -18.00
C CYS A 78 -30.24 11.15 -17.91
N GLY A 79 -31.34 11.65 -17.34
CA GLY A 79 -31.56 13.08 -17.12
C GLY A 79 -30.64 13.69 -16.06
N GLU A 80 -30.35 12.96 -14.98
CA GLU A 80 -29.38 13.40 -13.95
C GLU A 80 -27.96 13.44 -14.50
N LEU A 81 -27.59 12.46 -15.33
CA LEU A 81 -26.29 12.44 -16.01
C LEU A 81 -26.15 13.62 -16.99
N LYS A 82 -27.19 13.89 -17.79
CA LYS A 82 -27.27 15.05 -18.70
C LYS A 82 -27.15 16.38 -17.94
N THR A 83 -27.80 16.49 -16.79
CA THR A 83 -27.74 17.70 -15.94
C THR A 83 -26.34 17.93 -15.37
N PHE A 84 -25.68 16.88 -14.87
CA PHE A 84 -24.31 16.95 -14.39
C PHE A 84 -23.33 17.36 -15.50
N TYR A 85 -23.42 16.73 -16.66
CA TYR A 85 -22.57 17.01 -17.82
C TYR A 85 -22.65 18.50 -18.24
N LYS A 86 -23.85 19.08 -18.22
CA LYS A 86 -24.05 20.52 -18.47
C LYS A 86 -23.50 21.41 -17.36
N ASN A 87 -23.72 21.06 -16.09
CA ASN A 87 -23.30 21.86 -14.93
C ASN A 87 -21.77 21.97 -14.83
N GLU A 88 -21.06 20.90 -15.15
CA GLU A 88 -19.60 20.87 -15.17
C GLU A 88 -19.02 21.47 -16.47
N GLN A 89 -19.86 22.04 -17.34
CA GLN A 89 -19.46 22.73 -18.57
C GLN A 89 -18.72 21.84 -19.59
N CYS A 90 -18.98 20.53 -19.56
CA CYS A 90 -18.31 19.57 -20.43
C CYS A 90 -18.68 19.72 -21.91
N CYS A 91 -19.80 20.39 -22.23
CA CYS A 91 -20.28 20.59 -23.59
C CYS A 91 -19.24 21.27 -24.50
N GLY A 92 -18.73 20.51 -25.48
CA GLY A 92 -17.71 20.97 -26.42
C GLY A 92 -16.30 21.07 -25.82
N GLN A 93 -16.08 20.49 -24.65
CA GLN A 93 -14.80 20.45 -23.93
C GLN A 93 -14.43 18.99 -23.56
N PRO A 94 -14.20 18.11 -24.54
CA PRO A 94 -14.01 16.67 -24.30
C PRO A 94 -12.75 16.32 -23.50
N THR A 95 -11.83 17.26 -23.32
CA THR A 95 -10.60 17.08 -22.53
C THR A 95 -10.66 17.76 -21.16
N GLN A 96 -11.81 18.31 -20.77
CA GLN A 96 -11.96 18.97 -19.48
C GLN A 96 -11.98 17.93 -18.35
N GLU A 97 -11.11 18.12 -17.37
CA GLU A 97 -11.11 17.30 -16.16
C GLU A 97 -12.19 17.79 -15.19
N VAL A 98 -13.08 16.88 -14.78
CA VAL A 98 -14.17 17.16 -13.84
C VAL A 98 -13.76 16.68 -12.45
N SER A 99 -13.83 17.58 -11.47
CA SER A 99 -13.48 17.26 -10.06
C SER A 99 -14.70 16.94 -9.21
N ALA A 100 -15.91 17.17 -9.73
CA ALA A 100 -17.16 16.92 -9.03
C ALA A 100 -17.51 15.41 -9.01
N PRO A 101 -18.12 14.89 -7.93
CA PRO A 101 -18.60 13.51 -7.89
C PRO A 101 -19.68 13.27 -8.95
N VAL A 102 -19.49 12.26 -9.79
CA VAL A 102 -20.48 11.87 -10.80
C VAL A 102 -21.77 11.43 -10.08
N PRO A 103 -22.98 11.82 -10.53
CA PRO A 103 -24.24 11.40 -9.93
C PRO A 103 -24.31 9.88 -9.78
N GLY A 104 -24.86 9.42 -8.66
CA GLY A 104 -24.95 8.01 -8.26
C GLY A 104 -23.63 7.27 -8.09
N THR A 105 -22.49 7.97 -8.13
CA THR A 105 -21.30 7.49 -7.45
C THR A 105 -21.38 7.96 -6.01
N ALA A 106 -21.51 7.03 -5.07
CA ALA A 106 -21.28 7.35 -3.67
C ALA A 106 -19.82 7.82 -3.59
N ALA A 107 -19.57 8.99 -3.00
CA ALA A 107 -18.21 9.41 -2.67
C ALA A 107 -17.58 8.24 -1.90
N CYS A 108 -16.42 7.76 -2.38
CA CYS A 108 -15.72 6.67 -1.70
C CYS A 108 -15.58 7.08 -0.23
N PRO A 109 -16.18 6.33 0.73
CA PRO A 109 -16.10 6.71 2.13
C PRO A 109 -14.66 6.63 2.66
N TYR A 110 -13.74 6.08 1.86
CA TYR A 110 -12.32 5.98 2.11
C TYR A 110 -11.59 7.10 1.37
N SER A 111 -10.95 7.97 2.15
CA SER A 111 -9.98 8.93 1.64
C SER A 111 -8.59 8.33 1.75
N PHE A 112 -7.91 8.16 0.62
CA PHE A 112 -6.48 7.83 0.58
C PHE A 112 -5.59 9.07 0.74
N ALA A 113 -6.20 10.25 0.94
CA ALA A 113 -5.44 11.46 1.27
C ALA A 113 -4.78 11.27 2.63
N LYS A 114 -3.52 11.71 2.73
CA LYS A 114 -2.76 11.64 3.99
C LYS A 114 -3.45 12.51 5.05
N PRO A 115 -3.89 11.94 6.19
CA PRO A 115 -4.57 12.68 7.23
C PRO A 115 -3.60 13.59 8.00
N ALA A 116 -4.15 14.61 8.65
CA ALA A 116 -3.43 15.27 9.73
C ALA A 116 -3.20 14.28 10.89
N CYS A 117 -2.07 14.39 11.57
CA CYS A 117 -1.73 13.46 12.66
C CYS A 117 -2.73 13.46 13.82
N SER A 118 -3.42 14.58 14.06
CA SER A 118 -4.49 14.69 15.08
C SER A 118 -5.72 13.83 14.76
N THR A 119 -5.89 13.38 13.53
CA THR A 119 -7.04 12.58 13.07
C THR A 119 -6.64 11.21 12.54
N ALA A 120 -5.35 10.89 12.52
CA ALA A 120 -4.83 9.62 12.05
C ALA A 120 -4.98 8.51 13.12
N GLU A 121 -4.79 7.26 12.71
CA GLU A 121 -4.49 6.15 13.64
C GLU A 121 -3.05 6.25 14.15
N PRO A 122 -2.65 5.47 15.19
CA PRO A 122 -1.28 5.49 15.69
C PRO A 122 -0.22 5.30 14.61
N GLN A 123 0.92 5.94 14.78
CA GLN A 123 1.93 6.06 13.75
C GLN A 123 3.25 5.36 14.13
N THR A 124 4.03 5.08 13.09
CA THR A 124 5.35 4.45 13.16
C THR A 124 6.39 5.35 12.45
N PRO A 125 7.67 5.38 12.87
CA PRO A 125 8.30 4.61 13.96
C PRO A 125 8.21 5.25 15.35
N ARG A 126 8.29 4.41 16.40
CA ARG A 126 8.26 4.82 17.81
C ARG A 126 9.56 4.54 18.56
N ASP A 127 9.75 5.26 19.68
CA ASP A 127 10.77 4.92 20.67
C ASP A 127 10.34 3.66 21.44
N LEU A 128 11.18 2.62 21.39
CA LEU A 128 10.99 1.32 22.03
C LEU A 128 11.91 1.14 23.25
N THR A 129 12.64 2.19 23.66
CA THR A 129 13.44 2.16 24.89
C THR A 129 12.57 2.00 26.14
N ALA A 130 13.16 1.45 27.20
CA ALA A 130 12.48 1.23 28.46
C ALA A 130 11.91 2.54 29.03
N GLY A 131 10.60 2.55 29.27
CA GLY A 131 9.88 3.73 29.78
C GLY A 131 9.41 4.71 28.70
N ALA A 132 9.69 4.46 27.42
CA ALA A 132 9.15 5.26 26.32
C ALA A 132 7.61 5.21 26.31
N VAL A 133 7.00 6.40 26.30
CA VAL A 133 5.54 6.58 26.37
C VAL A 133 4.94 6.88 25.00
N GLY A 134 3.66 6.59 24.87
CA GLY A 134 2.83 7.09 23.78
C GLY A 134 1.46 7.48 24.31
N SER A 135 0.62 8.11 23.46
CA SER A 135 -0.65 8.69 23.89
C SER A 135 -1.87 8.11 23.18
N MET A 136 -1.69 7.43 22.06
CA MET A 136 -2.82 6.95 21.25
C MET A 136 -3.30 5.57 21.68
N THR A 137 -4.61 5.37 21.54
CA THR A 137 -5.26 4.07 21.66
C THR A 137 -5.64 3.61 20.24
N PRO A 138 -5.14 2.47 19.77
CA PRO A 138 -5.44 1.97 18.43
C PRO A 138 -6.90 1.51 18.32
N LYS A 139 -7.49 1.65 17.13
CA LYS A 139 -8.79 1.04 16.82
C LYS A 139 -8.71 -0.40 16.36
N ALA A 140 -7.61 -0.77 15.70
CA ALA A 140 -7.37 -2.12 15.21
C ALA A 140 -6.64 -2.98 16.27
N ALA A 141 -6.92 -4.28 16.28
CA ALA A 141 -6.16 -5.24 17.06
C ALA A 141 -4.76 -5.45 16.45
N THR A 142 -3.79 -5.73 17.30
CA THR A 142 -2.44 -6.14 16.90
C THR A 142 -2.45 -7.62 16.52
N LEU A 143 -1.88 -7.94 15.36
CA LEU A 143 -1.78 -9.32 14.89
C LEU A 143 -0.60 -10.05 15.56
N THR A 144 -0.82 -11.31 15.92
CA THR A 144 0.19 -12.21 16.50
C THR A 144 1.18 -12.71 15.44
N ASP A 145 2.26 -13.36 15.86
CA ASP A 145 3.25 -13.96 14.94
C ASP A 145 2.61 -15.05 14.07
N ASP A 146 1.81 -15.95 14.67
CA ASP A 146 1.03 -16.95 13.93
C ASP A 146 0.10 -16.34 12.86
N GLN A 147 -0.49 -15.18 13.14
CA GLN A 147 -1.34 -14.47 12.19
C GLN A 147 -0.53 -13.80 11.08
N ALA A 148 0.67 -13.31 11.38
CA ALA A 148 1.58 -12.79 10.37
C ALA A 148 2.07 -13.89 9.43
N ASN A 149 2.45 -15.05 9.99
CA ASN A 149 2.89 -16.22 9.23
C ASN A 149 1.80 -16.83 8.34
N PHE A 150 0.51 -16.56 8.64
CA PHE A 150 -0.60 -16.93 7.77
C PHE A 150 -0.77 -15.98 6.56
N LEU A 151 -0.22 -14.77 6.62
CA LEU A 151 -0.29 -13.81 5.54
C LEU A 151 0.90 -14.02 4.57
N PRO A 152 0.67 -13.95 3.24
CA PRO A 152 1.76 -14.04 2.28
C PRO A 152 2.80 -12.95 2.50
N LEU A 153 4.09 -13.30 2.35
CA LEU A 153 5.18 -12.34 2.20
C LEU A 153 5.05 -11.69 0.82
N VAL A 154 4.90 -10.37 0.78
CA VAL A 154 4.57 -9.63 -0.46
C VAL A 154 5.63 -8.62 -0.86
N ASN A 155 6.52 -8.23 0.06
CA ASN A 155 7.65 -7.39 -0.25
C ASN A 155 8.74 -7.53 0.82
N VAL A 156 9.99 -7.38 0.40
CA VAL A 156 11.15 -7.21 1.26
C VAL A 156 11.89 -5.98 0.76
N HIS A 157 12.15 -5.04 1.66
CA HIS A 157 12.95 -3.86 1.37
C HIS A 157 13.71 -3.45 2.61
N PHE A 158 14.65 -2.51 2.47
CA PHE A 158 15.47 -2.11 3.60
C PHE A 158 15.70 -0.60 3.65
N HIS A 159 15.81 -0.08 4.86
CA HIS A 159 16.06 1.32 5.16
C HIS A 159 17.50 1.53 5.63
N LEU A 160 18.08 2.71 5.34
CA LEU A 160 19.38 3.09 5.90
C LEU A 160 19.22 3.46 7.38
N GLY A 161 19.69 2.59 8.27
CA GLY A 161 19.51 2.71 9.72
C GLY A 161 18.11 2.31 10.17
N ALA A 162 17.99 2.01 11.46
CA ALA A 162 16.72 1.70 12.09
C ALA A 162 15.77 2.90 12.09
N GLU A 163 14.54 2.69 11.66
CA GLU A 163 13.47 3.65 11.80
C GLU A 163 13.03 3.73 13.27
N HIS A 164 12.98 2.58 13.94
CA HIS A 164 12.74 2.47 15.37
C HIS A 164 13.96 2.86 16.20
N LYS A 165 13.74 3.20 17.47
CA LYS A 165 14.82 3.46 18.43
C LYS A 165 14.75 2.47 19.58
N THR A 166 15.86 1.81 19.89
CA THR A 166 16.02 0.94 21.07
C THR A 166 17.34 1.22 21.77
N GLU A 167 17.59 0.52 22.87
CA GLU A 167 18.91 0.50 23.52
C GLU A 167 20.00 -0.06 22.59
N ALA A 168 19.69 -0.99 21.70
CA ALA A 168 20.65 -1.63 20.80
C ALA A 168 21.01 -0.77 19.58
N TYR A 169 20.06 0.03 19.09
CA TYR A 169 20.23 0.96 17.97
C TYR A 169 19.62 2.32 18.33
N SER A 170 20.46 3.22 18.84
CA SER A 170 20.05 4.57 19.26
C SER A 170 20.99 5.68 18.81
N ASP A 171 22.06 5.35 18.08
CA ASP A 171 22.98 6.35 17.57
C ASP A 171 22.34 7.12 16.42
N ASP A 172 21.98 8.38 16.68
CA ASP A 172 21.32 9.28 15.74
C ASP A 172 22.29 10.26 15.07
N THR A 173 23.61 10.11 15.29
CA THR A 173 24.65 11.03 14.79
C THR A 173 24.52 11.28 13.29
N ASP A 174 24.35 10.22 12.51
CA ASP A 174 24.20 10.30 11.05
C ASP A 174 22.92 11.04 10.65
N SER A 175 21.81 10.81 11.37
CA SER A 175 20.53 11.45 11.09
C SER A 175 20.51 12.93 11.48
N ILE A 176 21.17 13.30 12.58
CA ILE A 176 21.36 14.69 13.00
C ILE A 176 22.22 15.44 11.98
N ALA A 177 23.33 14.84 11.54
CA ALA A 177 24.19 15.43 10.53
C ALA A 177 23.44 15.64 9.20
N TYR A 178 22.63 14.66 8.79
CA TYR A 178 21.77 14.76 7.61
C TYR A 178 20.74 15.89 7.74
N ASP A 179 20.03 15.96 8.87
CA ASP A 179 19.00 16.97 9.11
C ASP A 179 19.60 18.38 9.23
N ALA A 180 20.82 18.52 9.77
CA ALA A 180 21.55 19.79 9.84
C ALA A 180 22.06 20.26 8.47
N ALA A 181 22.43 19.34 7.57
CA ALA A 181 22.88 19.65 6.21
C ALA A 181 21.74 20.12 5.27
N SER A 182 20.49 20.13 5.75
CA SER A 182 19.29 20.40 4.96
C SER A 182 19.14 21.83 4.40
N SER A 183 20.08 22.74 4.66
CA SER A 183 20.13 24.07 4.02
C SER A 183 20.74 24.07 2.60
N GLY A 184 21.22 22.93 2.09
CA GLY A 184 21.79 22.77 0.75
C GLY A 184 20.94 21.91 -0.19
N ARG A 185 21.11 22.12 -1.51
CA ARG A 185 20.49 21.31 -2.57
C ARG A 185 20.89 19.83 -2.36
N ARG A 186 19.93 19.00 -1.92
CA ARG A 186 20.16 17.57 -1.76
C ARG A 186 20.37 16.95 -3.15
N LEU A 187 21.51 16.29 -3.35
CA LEU A 187 21.72 15.47 -4.53
C LEU A 187 20.75 14.28 -4.46
N ALA A 188 20.10 13.96 -5.58
CA ALA A 188 19.32 12.73 -5.70
C ALA A 188 20.21 11.54 -5.33
N GLY A 189 19.84 10.79 -4.29
CA GLY A 189 20.60 9.63 -3.80
C GLY A 189 20.90 9.63 -2.29
N ASN A 190 20.91 10.78 -1.62
CA ASN A 190 21.12 10.82 -0.16
C ASN A 190 19.79 10.67 0.58
N VAL A 191 19.45 9.43 0.93
CA VAL A 191 18.33 9.11 1.82
C VAL A 191 18.64 9.51 3.26
N ARG A 192 17.61 9.82 4.07
CA ARG A 192 17.82 10.17 5.48
C ARG A 192 18.20 8.92 6.26
N PRO A 193 19.34 8.88 6.97
CA PRO A 193 19.67 7.79 7.87
C PRO A 193 18.74 7.75 9.09
N GLY A 194 18.48 6.54 9.59
CA GLY A 194 17.84 6.27 10.86
C GLY A 194 18.85 6.15 12.01
N PHE A 195 18.46 5.43 13.06
CA PHE A 195 19.32 5.09 14.19
C PHE A 195 20.30 3.97 13.81
N MET A 196 21.55 4.11 14.20
CA MET A 196 22.60 3.14 13.91
C MET A 196 22.87 2.26 15.13
N CYS A 197 23.31 1.03 14.88
CA CYS A 197 23.92 0.21 15.90
C CYS A 197 25.29 0.78 16.29
N SER A 198 25.70 0.53 17.54
CA SER A 198 27.00 1.00 18.01
C SER A 198 28.15 0.43 17.17
N LYS A 199 29.09 1.29 16.79
CA LYS A 199 30.37 0.90 16.17
C LYS A 199 31.52 0.80 17.18
N SER A 200 31.26 1.10 18.45
CA SER A 200 32.31 1.28 19.46
C SER A 200 33.16 0.03 19.71
N SER A 201 32.61 -1.16 19.46
CA SER A 201 33.30 -2.45 19.61
C SER A 201 33.99 -2.92 18.34
N LEU A 202 33.83 -2.22 17.21
CA LEU A 202 34.34 -2.66 15.91
C LEU A 202 35.74 -2.10 15.63
N ASN A 203 36.61 -2.95 15.07
CA ASN A 203 37.96 -2.57 14.66
C ASN A 203 38.06 -2.20 13.16
N ALA A 204 39.22 -1.71 12.74
CA ALA A 204 39.44 -1.26 11.36
C ALA A 204 39.26 -2.36 10.30
N ASN A 205 39.60 -3.62 10.60
CA ASN A 205 39.41 -4.73 9.67
C ASN A 205 37.93 -5.08 9.52
N GLN A 206 37.19 -5.03 10.63
CA GLN A 206 35.73 -5.23 10.63
C GLN A 206 34.99 -4.14 9.84
N LEU A 207 35.54 -2.92 9.80
CA LEU A 207 35.02 -1.76 9.08
C LEU A 207 35.63 -1.57 7.68
N ALA A 208 36.44 -2.52 7.20
CA ALA A 208 37.05 -2.40 5.88
C ALA A 208 35.97 -2.32 4.77
N PRO A 209 36.18 -1.50 3.72
CA PRO A 209 35.22 -1.41 2.62
C PRO A 209 35.01 -2.76 1.91
N TYR A 210 33.78 -3.01 1.49
CA TYR A 210 33.38 -4.14 0.66
C TYR A 210 32.80 -3.63 -0.66
N ASN A 211 33.06 -4.34 -1.75
CA ASN A 211 32.54 -3.99 -3.07
C ASN A 211 31.26 -4.78 -3.37
N PHE A 212 30.11 -4.18 -3.07
CA PHE A 212 28.79 -4.75 -3.38
C PHE A 212 28.57 -4.85 -4.89
N THR A 213 28.18 -6.03 -5.36
CA THR A 213 27.92 -6.30 -6.78
C THR A 213 26.42 -6.14 -7.08
N TYR A 214 25.58 -6.62 -6.17
CA TYR A 214 24.14 -6.72 -6.38
C TYR A 214 23.39 -5.56 -5.73
N CYS A 215 23.71 -5.25 -4.47
CA CYS A 215 23.13 -4.08 -3.82
C CYS A 215 23.52 -2.80 -4.54
N LYS A 216 22.58 -1.86 -4.61
CA LYS A 216 22.70 -0.56 -5.28
C LYS A 216 22.61 0.58 -4.25
N GLY A 217 22.93 1.79 -4.68
CA GLY A 217 22.95 2.95 -3.81
C GLY A 217 24.11 2.91 -2.81
N ASP A 218 23.92 3.54 -1.65
CA ASP A 218 24.97 3.77 -0.67
C ASP A 218 24.96 2.70 0.45
N VAL A 219 25.08 1.43 0.04
CA VAL A 219 25.25 0.31 0.98
C VAL A 219 26.72 0.23 1.41
N GLN A 220 26.98 0.26 2.72
CA GLN A 220 28.31 0.38 3.28
C GLN A 220 28.51 -0.54 4.49
N VAL A 221 29.73 -1.09 4.59
CA VAL A 221 30.18 -1.77 5.80
C VAL A 221 30.19 -0.80 6.99
N GLY A 222 29.76 -1.29 8.14
CA GLY A 222 29.67 -0.59 9.41
C GLY A 222 28.34 0.15 9.60
N LYS A 223 27.58 0.40 8.54
CA LYS A 223 26.23 0.96 8.65
C LYS A 223 25.24 -0.13 9.06
N SER A 224 24.12 0.33 9.60
CA SER A 224 22.98 -0.51 9.95
C SER A 224 21.86 -0.33 8.95
N TYR A 225 21.06 -1.36 8.75
CA TYR A 225 19.92 -1.37 7.85
C TYR A 225 18.77 -2.08 8.55
N GLU A 226 17.58 -1.48 8.51
CA GLU A 226 16.36 -2.15 8.96
C GLU A 226 15.71 -2.79 7.74
N ILE A 227 15.65 -4.12 7.72
CA ILE A 227 14.94 -4.87 6.69
C ILE A 227 13.49 -5.02 7.15
N HIS A 228 12.57 -4.72 6.25
CA HIS A 228 11.14 -4.89 6.40
C HIS A 228 10.68 -6.10 5.59
N TYR A 229 10.21 -7.13 6.28
CA TYR A 229 9.49 -8.25 5.69
C TYR A 229 7.99 -7.95 5.79
N VAL A 230 7.38 -7.64 4.66
CA VAL A 230 6.00 -7.13 4.59
C VAL A 230 5.07 -8.27 4.24
N HIS A 231 4.16 -8.60 5.15
CA HIS A 231 3.13 -9.60 4.96
C HIS A 231 1.77 -8.94 4.75
N SER A 232 0.99 -9.38 3.76
CA SER A 232 -0.30 -8.76 3.46
C SER A 232 -1.36 -9.71 2.90
N SER A 233 -2.60 -9.55 3.39
CA SER A 233 -3.77 -10.22 2.81
C SER A 233 -4.14 -9.74 1.40
N ALA A 234 -3.58 -8.60 0.96
CA ALA A 234 -3.75 -8.08 -0.40
C ALA A 234 -2.71 -8.59 -1.39
N GLY A 235 -1.76 -9.44 -0.96
CA GLY A 235 -0.81 -10.10 -1.85
C GLY A 235 -1.51 -10.80 -3.02
N MET A 236 -0.98 -10.59 -4.23
CA MET A 236 -1.44 -11.22 -5.45
C MET A 236 -0.39 -12.19 -5.92
N ASP A 237 -0.83 -13.35 -6.38
CA ASP A 237 0.02 -14.25 -7.14
C ASP A 237 0.04 -13.81 -8.60
N ASN A 238 1.21 -13.40 -9.08
CA ASN A 238 1.46 -13.09 -10.49
C ASN A 238 1.66 -14.36 -11.33
N ASN A 239 1.81 -15.53 -10.72
CA ASN A 239 1.83 -16.86 -11.35
C ASN A 239 1.29 -17.94 -10.39
N ALA A 240 -0.05 -18.01 -10.25
CA ALA A 240 -0.76 -19.03 -9.46
C ALA A 240 -0.38 -20.47 -9.83
N THR A 241 0.73 -20.95 -9.29
CA THR A 241 0.89 -22.34 -8.89
C THR A 241 0.25 -22.45 -7.52
N ASP A 242 -0.62 -23.42 -7.30
CA ASP A 242 -1.42 -23.65 -6.07
C ASP A 242 -0.59 -23.90 -4.78
N ASP A 243 0.66 -23.44 -4.69
CA ASP A 243 1.48 -23.52 -3.49
C ASP A 243 1.18 -22.31 -2.60
N MET A 244 0.46 -22.57 -1.51
CA MET A 244 0.20 -21.58 -0.46
C MET A 244 1.48 -21.07 0.23
N ASN A 245 2.66 -21.61 -0.10
CA ASN A 245 3.96 -21.20 0.41
C ASN A 245 4.84 -20.47 -0.63
N ALA A 246 4.33 -20.14 -1.82
CA ALA A 246 5.08 -19.32 -2.77
C ALA A 246 5.14 -17.87 -2.29
N ASP A 247 6.33 -17.29 -2.19
CA ASP A 247 6.47 -15.86 -1.86
C ASP A 247 5.85 -15.02 -2.98
N LEU A 248 4.94 -14.13 -2.62
CA LEU A 248 4.22 -13.26 -3.56
C LEU A 248 4.91 -11.91 -3.71
N LEU A 249 6.25 -11.94 -3.73
CA LEU A 249 7.11 -10.76 -3.72
C LEU A 249 6.88 -9.91 -4.97
N ALA A 250 6.63 -8.62 -4.74
CA ALA A 250 6.51 -7.62 -5.78
C ALA A 250 7.61 -6.56 -5.68
N ASP A 251 7.98 -5.99 -6.83
CA ASP A 251 8.86 -4.83 -6.90
C ASP A 251 8.11 -3.59 -6.37
N GLY A 252 8.46 -3.14 -5.16
CA GLY A 252 7.80 -2.06 -4.43
C GLY A 252 6.52 -2.44 -3.67
N LEU A 253 6.05 -1.51 -2.84
CA LEU A 253 4.95 -1.71 -1.88
C LEU A 253 3.53 -1.70 -2.46
N GLY A 254 3.36 -1.51 -3.78
CA GLY A 254 2.05 -1.36 -4.41
C GLY A 254 1.13 -2.58 -4.19
N GLY A 255 1.69 -3.78 -4.23
CA GLY A 255 0.97 -5.03 -3.98
C GLY A 255 0.49 -5.20 -2.54
N ALA A 256 1.21 -4.66 -1.57
CA ALA A 256 0.90 -4.84 -0.15
C ALA A 256 -0.39 -4.11 0.29
N ALA A 257 -0.70 -2.95 -0.29
CA ALA A 257 -1.90 -2.20 0.04
C ALA A 257 -3.05 -2.41 -0.95
N ASN A 258 -2.75 -2.64 -2.24
CA ASN A 258 -3.74 -2.56 -3.31
C ASN A 258 -3.85 -3.80 -4.20
N GLY A 259 -3.04 -4.85 -3.97
CA GLY A 259 -2.93 -5.98 -4.91
C GLY A 259 -4.28 -6.61 -5.26
N ARG A 260 -5.16 -6.79 -4.26
CA ARG A 260 -6.50 -7.39 -4.44
C ARG A 260 -7.68 -6.40 -4.40
N GLY A 261 -7.41 -5.09 -4.44
CA GLY A 261 -8.45 -4.06 -4.29
C GLY A 261 -9.20 -4.12 -2.94
N LEU A 262 -8.56 -4.66 -1.90
CA LEU A 262 -9.11 -4.70 -0.56
C LEU A 262 -9.07 -3.30 0.05
N LEU A 263 -10.18 -2.86 0.64
CA LEU A 263 -10.28 -1.52 1.23
C LEU A 263 -9.49 -1.37 2.54
N ASN A 264 -9.31 -2.47 3.28
CA ASN A 264 -8.56 -2.50 4.53
C ASN A 264 -7.85 -3.86 4.68
N PRO A 265 -6.73 -4.07 3.96
CA PRO A 265 -5.97 -5.31 4.07
C PRO A 265 -5.35 -5.44 5.46
N MET A 266 -5.19 -6.69 5.92
CA MET A 266 -4.35 -6.99 7.07
C MET A 266 -2.90 -6.91 6.60
N ILE A 267 -2.11 -6.02 7.20
CA ILE A 267 -0.70 -5.85 6.90
C ILE A 267 0.10 -5.98 8.19
N VAL A 268 1.13 -6.83 8.15
CA VAL A 268 2.16 -6.95 9.18
C VAL A 268 3.49 -6.57 8.56
N VAL A 269 4.29 -5.77 9.26
CA VAL A 269 5.68 -5.52 8.90
C VAL A 269 6.57 -6.04 10.02
N GLN A 270 7.43 -6.98 9.67
CA GLN A 270 8.49 -7.50 10.52
C GLN A 270 9.77 -6.70 10.24
N GLY A 271 10.18 -5.89 11.20
CA GLY A 271 11.38 -5.05 11.13
C GLY A 271 12.54 -5.65 11.90
N GLN A 272 13.62 -5.98 11.20
CA GLN A 272 14.84 -6.54 11.80
C GLN A 272 16.08 -5.73 11.39
N ILE A 273 16.95 -5.46 12.37
CA ILE A 273 18.08 -4.55 12.19
C ILE A 273 19.37 -5.35 11.99
N PHE A 274 20.07 -5.04 10.90
CA PHE A 274 21.32 -5.66 10.51
C PHE A 274 22.44 -4.63 10.37
N GLN A 275 23.53 -4.81 11.09
CA GLN A 275 24.79 -4.08 10.91
C GLN A 275 25.73 -4.90 10.03
N ILE A 276 26.16 -4.33 8.92
CA ILE A 276 27.09 -5.01 8.00
C ILE A 276 28.50 -4.93 8.59
N VAL A 277 29.15 -6.06 8.84
CA VAL A 277 30.47 -6.13 9.47
C VAL A 277 31.31 -7.25 8.85
N ASN A 278 32.55 -6.96 8.45
CA ASN A 278 33.44 -8.02 7.95
C ASN A 278 33.75 -9.05 9.04
N GLY A 279 33.66 -10.34 8.70
CA GLY A 279 33.90 -11.45 9.63
C GLY A 279 32.76 -11.72 10.61
N ALA A 280 31.60 -11.07 10.45
CA ALA A 280 30.38 -11.45 11.15
C ALA A 280 29.77 -12.75 10.55
N ALA A 281 28.66 -13.21 11.14
CA ALA A 281 27.99 -14.43 10.70
C ALA A 281 27.52 -14.30 9.24
N THR A 282 27.69 -15.39 8.48
CA THR A 282 27.09 -15.54 7.16
C THR A 282 25.69 -16.10 7.32
N VAL A 283 24.72 -15.38 6.77
CA VAL A 283 23.32 -15.77 6.59
C VAL A 283 23.07 -15.92 5.09
N ASP A 284 22.76 -17.14 4.65
CA ASP A 284 22.56 -17.41 3.21
C ASP A 284 21.18 -16.93 2.71
N ASP A 285 20.18 -16.91 3.59
CA ASP A 285 18.80 -16.57 3.27
C ASP A 285 18.30 -15.35 4.06
N MET A 286 18.93 -14.20 3.84
CA MET A 286 18.48 -12.95 4.44
C MET A 286 17.13 -12.48 3.91
N LEU A 287 16.66 -13.00 2.76
CA LEU A 287 15.32 -12.71 2.24
C LEU A 287 14.23 -13.23 3.18
N HIS A 288 14.53 -14.29 3.92
CA HIS A 288 13.70 -14.81 5.01
C HIS A 288 14.38 -14.59 6.38
N GLY A 289 15.05 -13.45 6.56
CA GLY A 289 15.83 -13.14 7.76
C GLY A 289 15.05 -13.30 9.06
N TRP A 290 13.77 -12.90 9.08
CA TRP A 290 12.90 -13.11 10.24
C TRP A 290 12.76 -14.58 10.64
N THR A 291 12.85 -15.52 9.71
CA THR A 291 12.75 -16.96 9.98
C THR A 291 14.11 -17.59 10.33
N VAL A 292 15.20 -17.05 9.79
CA VAL A 292 16.54 -17.68 9.89
C VAL A 292 17.49 -16.99 10.86
N VAL A 293 17.15 -15.79 11.33
CA VAL A 293 17.90 -15.01 12.31
C VAL A 293 17.03 -14.81 13.54
N GLY A 294 17.58 -15.12 14.72
CA GLY A 294 16.84 -15.04 15.97
C GLY A 294 16.31 -13.63 16.28
N HIS A 295 15.08 -13.57 16.78
CA HIS A 295 14.35 -12.34 17.08
C HIS A 295 13.64 -12.44 18.44
N ASP A 296 14.28 -13.10 19.42
CA ASP A 296 13.71 -13.41 20.74
C ASP A 296 13.30 -12.15 21.52
N ASN A 297 13.99 -11.04 21.30
CA ASN A 297 13.71 -9.74 21.92
C ASN A 297 12.78 -8.87 21.04
N SER A 298 11.68 -9.46 20.55
CA SER A 298 10.75 -8.76 19.68
C SER A 298 9.50 -8.26 20.40
N VAL A 299 8.95 -7.17 19.88
CA VAL A 299 7.66 -6.63 20.30
C VAL A 299 6.69 -6.55 19.13
N MET A 300 5.40 -6.62 19.43
CA MET A 300 4.33 -6.34 18.47
C MET A 300 3.49 -5.16 18.93
N TYR A 301 3.08 -4.30 17.99
CA TYR A 301 2.20 -3.17 18.26
C TYR A 301 1.51 -2.64 16.98
N PRO A 302 0.37 -1.94 17.09
CA PRO A 302 -0.26 -1.30 15.94
C PRO A 302 0.33 0.09 15.68
N GLY A 303 0.54 0.43 14.42
CA GLY A 303 1.11 1.68 13.96
C GLY A 303 0.71 1.97 12.51
N SER A 304 1.63 2.51 11.73
CA SER A 304 1.36 2.94 10.36
C SER A 304 2.45 2.53 9.39
N THR A 305 2.27 2.80 8.09
CA THR A 305 3.41 2.80 7.17
C THR A 305 4.38 3.92 7.56
N THR A 306 5.64 3.73 7.22
CA THR A 306 6.71 4.71 7.43
C THR A 306 7.08 5.39 6.11
N GLY A 307 8.26 6.02 6.06
CA GLY A 307 8.73 6.74 4.89
C GLY A 307 8.74 8.26 5.06
N GLN A 308 9.66 8.89 4.34
CA GLN A 308 9.98 10.32 4.47
C GLN A 308 8.89 11.27 3.96
N SER A 309 7.83 10.72 3.36
CA SER A 309 6.69 11.49 2.88
C SER A 309 5.63 11.75 3.96
N HIS A 310 5.91 11.35 5.21
CA HIS A 310 5.12 11.57 6.41
C HIS A 310 5.96 12.23 7.50
N ASP A 311 5.36 13.10 8.31
CA ASP A 311 5.99 13.83 9.41
C ASP A 311 5.03 13.98 10.60
N ASN A 312 5.26 14.89 11.55
CA ASN A 312 4.40 15.07 12.72
C ASN A 312 3.18 15.96 12.43
N GLU A 313 2.95 16.27 11.15
CA GLU A 313 1.87 17.11 10.65
C GLU A 313 1.00 16.30 9.67
N VAL A 314 1.64 15.64 8.69
CA VAL A 314 1.05 14.79 7.65
C VAL A 314 1.36 13.33 7.96
N CYS A 315 0.36 12.61 8.42
CA CYS A 315 0.50 11.23 8.87
C CYS A 315 0.14 10.21 7.78
N SER A 316 0.51 8.95 8.00
CA SER A 316 0.14 7.86 7.10
C SER A 316 -1.35 7.52 7.28
N PRO A 317 -2.08 7.26 6.18
CA PRO A 317 -3.48 6.82 6.24
C PRO A 317 -3.62 5.33 6.59
N TYR A 318 -2.53 4.56 6.59
CA TYR A 318 -2.56 3.11 6.76
C TYR A 318 -2.40 2.70 8.22
N SER A 319 -3.18 1.71 8.63
CA SER A 319 -3.03 1.01 9.92
C SER A 319 -2.28 -0.30 9.69
N ILE A 320 -1.12 -0.44 10.34
CA ILE A 320 -0.19 -1.56 10.15
C ILE A 320 0.09 -2.22 11.50
N THR A 321 0.21 -3.55 11.55
CA THR A 321 0.82 -4.22 12.71
C THR A 321 2.34 -4.26 12.50
N TRP A 322 3.09 -3.81 13.49
CA TRP A 322 4.55 -3.89 13.49
C TRP A 322 5.01 -4.97 14.44
N HIS A 323 5.86 -5.86 13.94
CA HIS A 323 6.71 -6.74 14.73
C HIS A 323 8.12 -6.19 14.62
N VAL A 324 8.75 -5.85 15.75
CA VAL A 324 10.04 -5.17 15.74
C VAL A 324 11.00 -5.93 16.63
N ASP A 325 12.06 -6.42 16.02
CA ASP A 325 13.21 -6.96 16.73
C ASP A 325 13.97 -5.81 17.38
N LYS A 326 14.15 -5.88 18.70
CA LYS A 326 14.82 -4.82 19.45
C LYS A 326 16.33 -4.96 19.46
N ASP A 327 16.87 -6.07 18.98
CA ASP A 327 18.30 -6.32 18.94
C ASP A 327 18.92 -5.85 17.61
N CYS A 328 20.25 -5.72 17.61
CA CYS A 328 21.01 -5.45 16.40
C CYS A 328 21.87 -6.66 16.04
N HIS A 329 21.64 -7.20 14.85
CA HIS A 329 22.34 -8.38 14.35
C HIS A 329 23.52 -7.97 13.48
N GLN A 330 24.67 -8.61 13.63
CA GLN A 330 25.81 -8.39 12.75
C GLN A 330 25.84 -9.45 11.66
N VAL A 331 25.92 -9.02 10.40
CA VAL A 331 25.98 -9.90 9.22
C VAL A 331 27.17 -9.57 8.34
N SER A 332 27.68 -10.58 7.65
CA SER A 332 28.74 -10.39 6.67
C SER A 332 28.25 -9.54 5.49
N PRO A 333 29.13 -8.74 4.85
CA PRO A 333 28.76 -8.01 3.64
C PRO A 333 28.36 -8.93 2.49
N GLU A 334 28.91 -10.15 2.44
CA GLU A 334 28.54 -11.17 1.46
C GLU A 334 27.07 -11.58 1.60
N SER A 335 26.58 -11.75 2.83
CA SER A 335 25.18 -12.09 3.08
C SER A 335 24.24 -10.97 2.66
N PHE A 336 24.59 -9.73 2.96
CA PHE A 336 23.77 -8.59 2.56
C PHE A 336 23.78 -8.37 1.04
N ASP A 337 24.92 -8.59 0.36
CA ASP A 337 24.95 -8.54 -1.12
C ASP A 337 24.16 -9.71 -1.73
N ASN A 338 24.18 -10.88 -1.09
CA ASN A 338 23.39 -12.03 -1.51
C ASN A 338 21.87 -11.82 -1.36
N LEU A 339 21.42 -11.06 -0.36
CA LEU A 339 20.02 -10.60 -0.27
C LEU A 339 19.60 -9.87 -1.55
N CYS A 340 20.36 -8.85 -1.95
CA CYS A 340 20.09 -8.08 -3.16
C CYS A 340 20.17 -8.94 -4.43
N LYS A 341 21.06 -9.94 -4.45
CA LYS A 341 21.12 -10.94 -5.52
C LYS A 341 19.82 -11.74 -5.60
N GLN A 342 19.34 -12.30 -4.49
CA GLN A 342 18.11 -13.08 -4.44
C GLN A 342 16.91 -12.22 -4.87
N MET A 343 16.76 -11.02 -4.30
CA MET A 343 15.71 -10.07 -4.65
C MET A 343 15.66 -9.78 -6.16
N SER A 344 16.81 -9.55 -6.78
CA SER A 344 16.87 -9.24 -8.22
C SER A 344 16.77 -10.44 -9.13
N GLU A 345 17.57 -11.49 -8.93
CA GLU A 345 17.67 -12.62 -9.84
C GLU A 345 16.49 -13.61 -9.71
N ALA A 346 15.97 -13.83 -8.49
CA ALA A 346 14.86 -14.75 -8.28
C ALA A 346 13.48 -14.07 -8.35
N TYR A 347 13.36 -12.81 -7.91
CA TYR A 347 12.06 -12.14 -7.77
C TYR A 347 11.91 -10.86 -8.60
N GLY A 348 12.94 -10.41 -9.31
CA GLY A 348 12.85 -9.22 -10.17
C GLY A 348 12.62 -7.91 -9.42
N MET A 349 12.97 -7.84 -8.14
CA MET A 349 12.75 -6.67 -7.27
C MET A 349 13.88 -5.64 -7.43
N TYR A 350 13.89 -4.89 -8.53
CA TYR A 350 14.96 -3.93 -8.84
C TYR A 350 14.82 -2.58 -8.13
N ALA A 351 13.60 -2.18 -7.77
CA ALA A 351 13.30 -0.93 -7.08
C ALA A 351 13.65 -0.96 -5.58
N ASP A 352 13.90 -2.15 -5.02
CA ASP A 352 14.22 -2.36 -3.59
C ASP A 352 15.68 -2.82 -3.36
N LEU A 353 16.56 -2.70 -4.37
CA LEU A 353 17.99 -3.05 -4.24
C LEU A 353 18.86 -1.98 -3.57
N TYR A 354 18.28 -0.86 -3.17
CA TYR A 354 18.98 0.25 -2.54
C TYR A 354 18.26 0.65 -1.25
N PRO A 355 18.98 1.23 -0.29
CA PRO A 355 18.37 1.59 0.98
C PRO A 355 17.39 2.75 0.81
N HIS A 356 16.19 2.57 1.36
CA HIS A 356 15.20 3.64 1.51
C HIS A 356 15.56 4.54 2.71
N GLY A 357 14.94 5.72 2.75
CA GLY A 357 15.18 6.70 3.82
C GLY A 357 14.30 6.48 5.03
N SER A 358 14.90 6.64 6.21
CA SER A 358 14.23 6.49 7.49
C SER A 358 13.50 7.77 7.88
N ARG A 359 12.20 7.64 8.22
CA ARG A 359 11.38 8.75 8.73
C ARG A 359 11.97 9.29 10.04
N LYS A 360 11.71 10.57 10.35
CA LYS A 360 11.96 11.08 11.71
C LYS A 360 11.12 10.30 12.72
N LEU A 361 11.69 10.07 13.89
CA LEU A 361 10.97 9.44 15.00
C LEU A 361 9.68 10.20 15.30
N VAL A 362 8.57 9.47 15.39
CA VAL A 362 7.26 10.07 15.59
C VAL A 362 7.14 10.61 17.01
N SER A 363 6.50 11.76 17.16
CA SER A 363 6.21 12.34 18.47
C SER A 363 5.36 11.40 19.32
N SER A 364 5.65 11.32 20.63
CA SER A 364 4.96 10.41 21.56
C SER A 364 3.44 10.62 21.61
N GLN A 365 2.94 11.79 21.24
CA GLN A 365 1.49 12.04 21.15
C GLN A 365 0.81 11.27 20.01
N TYR A 366 1.56 10.85 18.99
CA TYR A 366 1.03 10.20 17.78
C TYR A 366 1.38 8.70 17.69
N VAL A 367 1.99 8.12 18.72
CA VAL A 367 2.28 6.69 18.80
C VAL A 367 1.41 6.03 19.87
N VAL A 368 1.28 4.71 19.81
CA VAL A 368 0.51 3.94 20.79
C VAL A 368 1.07 4.06 22.20
N LYS A 369 0.16 4.03 23.20
CA LYS A 369 0.53 3.85 24.61
C LYS A 369 1.34 2.56 24.80
N SER A 370 2.22 2.58 25.79
CA SER A 370 3.10 1.45 26.12
C SER A 370 2.34 0.15 26.43
N GLU A 371 1.11 0.25 26.93
CA GLU A 371 0.24 -0.91 27.18
C GLU A 371 -0.16 -1.68 25.91
N PHE A 372 -0.08 -1.07 24.72
CA PHE A 372 -0.34 -1.73 23.42
C PHE A 372 0.93 -2.27 22.76
N VAL A 373 2.09 -2.09 23.41
CA VAL A 373 3.36 -2.64 22.94
C VAL A 373 3.60 -3.91 23.73
N LYS A 374 3.33 -5.04 23.09
CA LYS A 374 3.38 -6.36 23.72
C LYS A 374 4.66 -7.08 23.29
N PRO A 375 5.18 -8.01 24.11
CA PRO A 375 6.08 -9.03 23.59
C PRO A 375 5.45 -9.69 22.35
N LEU A 376 6.28 -10.02 21.36
CA LEU A 376 5.83 -10.82 20.22
C LEU A 376 5.29 -12.16 20.76
N ALA A 377 4.09 -12.54 20.30
CA ALA A 377 3.35 -13.69 20.81
C ALA A 377 2.71 -14.48 19.68
#